data_AF-A0AAN8EUE6-F1
#
_entry.id   AF-A0AAN8EUE6-F1
#
_cell.length_a   1.000
_cell.length_b   1.000
_cell.length_c   1.000
_cell.angle_alpha   90.00
_cell.angle_beta   90.00
_cell.angle_gamma   90.00
#
_symmetry.space_group_name_H-M   'P 1'
#
loop_
_entity.id
_entity.type
_entity.pdbx_description
1 polymer ?
#
loop_
_entity_poly.entity_id
_entity_poly.type
_entity_poly.pdbx_seq_one_letter_code
_entity_poly.pdbx_strand_id
1 'polypeptide(L)'
;MRLSTTQLLRWTNPVRHVVNGHWTTTHYTIKDRAKDPRWKDVDMARESDQYDVVIVGGGPGGMSAAIRLKQLAEKDGKEVRVCVVEKAPEVGAHILSGAVIET
;
A
#
# COMPACT_ATOMS: atom_id res chain seq x y z
N MET A 1 -25.43 -9.58 -51.28
CA MET A 1 -24.49 -9.30 -50.18
C MET A 1 -25.21 -9.62 -48.87
N ARG A 2 -25.13 -10.88 -48.38
CA ARG A 2 -25.80 -11.31 -47.15
C ARG A 2 -24.92 -10.93 -45.97
N LEU A 3 -25.30 -9.87 -45.25
CA LEU A 3 -24.72 -9.57 -43.95
C LEU A 3 -25.22 -10.64 -42.97
N SER A 4 -24.28 -11.46 -42.49
CA SER A 4 -24.54 -12.47 -41.47
C SER A 4 -24.89 -11.79 -40.14
N THR A 5 -26.11 -12.00 -39.67
CA THR A 5 -26.62 -11.55 -38.37
C THR A 5 -25.81 -12.08 -37.18
N THR A 6 -24.91 -13.04 -37.39
CA THR A 6 -24.09 -13.66 -36.34
C THR A 6 -22.89 -12.78 -35.91
N GLN A 7 -22.55 -11.72 -36.64
CA GLN A 7 -21.46 -10.79 -36.25
C GLN A 7 -21.89 -9.67 -35.29
N LEU A 8 -23.18 -9.45 -35.06
CA LEU A 8 -23.68 -8.34 -34.23
C LEU A 8 -23.69 -8.62 -32.72
N LEU A 9 -23.54 -9.88 -32.28
CA LEU A 9 -23.65 -10.25 -30.87
C LEU A 9 -22.31 -10.44 -30.13
N ARG A 10 -21.19 -9.99 -30.72
CA ARG A 10 -19.84 -10.28 -30.19
C ARG A 10 -19.12 -9.06 -29.60
N TRP A 11 -19.85 -8.03 -29.19
CA TRP A 11 -19.29 -6.72 -28.82
C TRP A 11 -19.76 -6.12 -27.49
N THR A 12 -20.09 -6.96 -26.51
CA THR A 12 -20.21 -6.50 -25.12
C THR A 12 -19.46 -7.45 -24.21
N ASN A 13 -18.12 -7.45 -24.28
CA ASN A 13 -17.38 -7.72 -23.07
C ASN A 13 -17.54 -6.47 -22.21
N PRO A 14 -18.35 -6.47 -21.12
CA PRO A 14 -18.32 -5.36 -20.20
C PRO A 14 -16.88 -5.24 -19.72
N VAL A 15 -16.26 -4.08 -19.97
CA VAL A 15 -14.96 -3.75 -19.41
C VAL A 15 -15.12 -3.91 -17.90
N ARG A 16 -14.44 -4.89 -17.29
CA ARG A 16 -14.65 -5.35 -15.90
C ARG A 16 -14.60 -4.27 -14.81
N HIS A 17 -14.25 -3.04 -15.18
CA HIS A 17 -14.01 -1.92 -14.29
C HIS A 17 -14.84 -0.69 -14.66
N VAL A 18 -15.93 -0.84 -15.43
CA VAL A 18 -16.82 0.26 -15.80
C VAL A 18 -18.25 -0.11 -15.43
N VAL A 19 -18.87 0.70 -14.56
CA VAL A 19 -20.29 0.58 -14.15
C VAL A 19 -20.98 1.89 -14.51
N ASN A 20 -22.09 1.80 -15.24
CA ASN A 20 -22.84 2.97 -15.74
C ASN A 20 -21.98 3.97 -16.54
N GLY A 21 -21.01 3.48 -17.31
CA GLY A 21 -20.09 4.35 -18.07
C GLY A 21 -18.99 5.02 -17.24
N HIS A 22 -18.97 4.80 -15.92
CA HIS A 22 -17.94 5.32 -15.02
C HIS A 22 -16.96 4.24 -14.60
N TRP A 23 -15.68 4.59 -14.51
CA TRP A 23 -14.68 3.70 -13.93
C TRP A 23 -15.01 3.41 -12.47
N THR A 24 -15.06 2.14 -12.11
CA THR A 24 -15.22 1.72 -10.71
C THR A 24 -13.96 1.98 -9.88
N THR A 25 -12.80 2.15 -10.54
CA THR A 25 -11.54 2.44 -9.85
C THR A 25 -10.82 3.64 -10.44
N THR A 26 -10.53 4.60 -9.58
CA THR A 26 -9.73 5.81 -9.85
C THR A 26 -8.38 5.79 -9.14
N HIS A 27 -8.10 4.74 -8.37
CA HIS A 27 -6.87 4.63 -7.60
C HIS A 27 -5.64 4.64 -8.50
N TYR A 28 -4.61 5.38 -8.09
CA TYR A 28 -3.46 5.70 -8.92
C TYR A 28 -2.58 4.50 -9.28
N THR A 29 -2.69 3.40 -8.53
CA THR A 29 -2.01 2.13 -8.87
C THR A 29 -2.60 1.45 -10.11
N ILE A 30 -3.85 1.80 -10.48
CA ILE A 30 -4.53 1.30 -11.68
C ILE A 30 -4.61 2.41 -12.74
N LYS A 31 -4.87 3.65 -12.31
CA LYS A 31 -4.96 4.85 -13.15
C LYS A 31 -3.78 5.76 -12.86
N ASP A 32 -2.67 5.48 -13.54
CA ASP A 32 -1.41 6.21 -13.34
C ASP A 32 -1.59 7.73 -13.45
N ARG A 33 -1.15 8.46 -12.41
CA ARG A 33 -1.27 9.92 -12.30
C ARG A 33 -0.46 10.64 -13.38
N ALA A 34 0.66 10.05 -13.82
CA ALA A 34 1.52 10.66 -14.83
C ALA A 34 0.80 10.80 -16.20
N LYS A 35 -0.24 10.01 -16.43
CA LYS A 35 -1.05 10.03 -17.67
C LYS A 35 -2.30 10.88 -17.54
N ASP A 36 -2.57 11.42 -16.35
CA ASP A 36 -3.79 12.13 -16.04
C ASP A 36 -3.53 13.64 -16.03
N PRO A 37 -4.13 14.42 -16.95
CA PRO A 37 -3.88 15.85 -17.06
C PRO A 37 -4.26 16.64 -15.80
N ARG A 38 -5.07 16.06 -14.90
CA ARG A 38 -5.43 16.67 -13.61
C ARG A 38 -4.24 16.79 -12.65
N TRP A 39 -3.15 16.06 -12.89
CA TRP A 39 -1.95 16.05 -12.02
C TRP A 39 -0.77 16.84 -12.59
N LYS A 40 -0.93 17.51 -13.75
CA LYS A 40 0.19 18.14 -14.47
C LYS A 40 0.93 19.23 -13.69
N ASP A 41 0.22 19.96 -12.83
CA ASP A 41 0.74 21.10 -12.07
C ASP A 41 1.01 20.73 -10.60
N VAL A 42 0.86 19.45 -10.23
CA VAL A 42 1.10 18.96 -8.87
C VAL A 42 2.57 18.56 -8.74
N ASP A 43 3.30 19.23 -7.85
CA ASP A 43 4.64 18.80 -7.49
C ASP A 43 4.58 17.45 -6.74
N MET A 44 5.36 16.49 -7.24
CA MET A 44 5.42 15.12 -6.74
C MET A 44 6.73 14.84 -5.98
N ALA A 45 7.50 15.87 -5.65
CA ALA A 45 8.65 15.78 -4.77
C ALA A 45 8.29 15.06 -3.46
N ARG A 46 9.18 14.18 -2.98
CA ARG A 46 8.98 13.40 -1.77
C ARG A 46 10.10 13.71 -0.79
N GLU A 47 9.73 13.91 0.47
CA GLU A 47 10.69 13.95 1.56
C GLU A 47 11.38 12.60 1.72
N SER A 48 12.65 12.64 2.15
CA SER A 48 13.46 11.44 2.37
C SER A 48 14.33 11.62 3.60
N ASP A 49 14.53 10.54 4.34
CA ASP A 49 15.39 10.47 5.52
C ASP A 49 16.11 9.11 5.51
N GLN A 50 17.25 9.02 6.20
CA GLN A 50 18.13 7.84 6.19
C GLN A 50 18.01 7.06 7.50
N TYR A 51 17.68 5.77 7.39
CA TYR A 51 17.63 4.85 8.53
C TYR A 51 18.42 3.59 8.19
N ASP A 52 19.03 2.97 9.20
CA ASP A 52 19.72 1.68 9.02
C ASP A 52 18.69 0.57 8.80
N VAL A 53 17.54 0.66 9.47
CA VAL A 53 16.43 -0.27 9.35
C VAL A 53 15.10 0.48 9.31
N VAL A 54 14.27 0.15 8.33
CA VAL A 54 12.86 0.60 8.25
C VAL A 54 11.96 -0.62 8.36
N ILE A 55 10.97 -0.54 9.26
CA ILE A 55 9.99 -1.59 9.52
C ILE A 55 8.60 -1.07 9.15
N VAL A 56 7.90 -1.82 8.29
CA VAL A 56 6.55 -1.47 7.83
C VAL A 56 5.52 -2.27 8.64
N GLY A 57 4.78 -1.57 9.49
CA GLY A 57 3.77 -2.11 10.40
C GLY A 57 4.23 -2.15 11.85
N GLY A 58 3.50 -1.44 12.72
CA GLY A 58 3.72 -1.36 14.17
C GLY A 58 2.97 -2.42 14.99
N GLY A 59 2.72 -3.60 14.40
CA GLY A 59 2.13 -4.74 15.09
C GLY A 59 3.14 -5.53 15.95
N PRO A 60 2.74 -6.66 16.57
CA PRO A 60 3.62 -7.45 17.44
C PRO A 60 4.93 -7.87 16.78
N GLY A 61 4.90 -8.31 15.52
CA GLY A 61 6.11 -8.70 14.78
C GLY A 61 7.05 -7.52 14.50
N GLY A 62 6.51 -6.40 14.01
CA GLY A 62 7.30 -5.21 13.69
C GLY A 62 7.90 -4.56 14.93
N MET A 63 7.12 -4.44 16.00
CA MET A 63 7.62 -3.93 17.29
C MET A 63 8.62 -4.88 17.94
N SER A 64 8.41 -6.19 17.88
CA SER A 64 9.39 -7.17 18.40
C SER A 64 10.72 -7.05 17.66
N ALA A 65 10.70 -6.90 16.34
CA ALA A 65 11.91 -6.68 15.55
C ALA A 65 12.60 -5.36 15.91
N ALA A 66 11.86 -4.25 16.01
CA ALA A 66 12.40 -2.95 16.39
C ALA A 66 13.08 -2.98 17.77
N ILE A 67 12.36 -3.50 18.77
CA ILE A 67 12.83 -3.62 20.15
C ILE A 67 14.07 -4.50 20.19
N ARG A 68 14.04 -5.66 19.54
CA ARG A 68 15.16 -6.60 19.56
C ARG A 68 16.41 -6.04 18.88
N LEU A 69 16.24 -5.31 17.76
CA LEU A 69 17.35 -4.64 17.08
C LEU A 69 18.01 -3.59 17.98
N LYS A 70 17.22 -2.76 18.66
CA LYS A 70 17.75 -1.76 19.59
C LYS A 70 18.47 -2.39 20.77
N GLN A 71 17.93 -3.46 21.35
CA GLN A 71 18.58 -4.21 22.43
C GLN A 71 19.93 -4.81 21.99
N LEU A 72 20.00 -5.40 20.79
CA LEU A 72 21.24 -5.95 20.25
C LEU A 72 22.27 -4.85 19.96
N ALA A 73 21.84 -3.73 19.40
CA ALA A 73 22.69 -2.58 19.13
C ALA A 73 23.30 -2.02 20.43
N GLU A 74 22.49 -1.84 21.48
CA GLU A 74 22.94 -1.39 22.79
C GLU A 74 23.95 -2.38 23.41
N LYS A 75 23.68 -3.69 23.34
CA LYS A 75 24.59 -4.73 23.82
C LYS A 75 25.95 -4.69 23.12
N ASP A 76 25.96 -4.44 21.82
CA ASP A 76 27.17 -4.40 21.01
C ASP A 76 27.84 -3.01 21.00
N GLY A 77 27.31 -2.03 21.75
CA GLY A 77 27.82 -0.66 21.80
C GLY A 77 27.70 0.09 20.47
N LYS A 78 26.70 -0.24 19.65
CA LYS A 78 26.45 0.34 18.33
C LYS A 78 25.24 1.25 18.36
N GLU A 79 25.33 2.35 17.62
CA GLU A 79 24.16 3.17 17.31
C GLU A 79 23.49 2.63 16.03
N VAL A 80 22.17 2.43 16.08
CA VAL A 80 21.35 1.99 14.93
C VAL A 80 20.07 2.81 14.89
N ARG A 81 19.81 3.54 13.81
CA ARG A 81 18.54 4.26 13.57
C ARG A 81 17.49 3.30 13.01
N VAL A 82 16.44 3.07 13.79
CA VAL A 82 15.31 2.21 13.41
C VAL A 82 14.06 3.06 13.26
N CYS A 83 13.40 3.00 12.10
CA CYS A 83 12.11 3.63 11.84
C CYS A 83 11.01 2.56 11.80
N VAL A 84 9.89 2.81 12.48
CA VAL A 84 8.68 1.98 12.35
C VAL A 84 7.58 2.87 11.78
N VAL A 85 7.01 2.47 10.64
CA VAL A 85 5.86 3.16 10.02
C VAL A 85 4.59 2.36 10.24
N GLU A 86 3.54 3.00 10.73
CA GLU A 86 2.23 2.38 11.01
C GLU A 86 1.13 3.21 10.35
N LYS A 87 0.13 2.53 9.78
CA LYS A 87 -1.04 3.16 9.14
C LYS A 87 -2.02 3.69 10.19
N ALA A 88 -2.14 3.01 11.31
CA ALA A 88 -3.00 3.39 12.42
C ALA A 88 -2.60 4.76 12.99
N PRO A 89 -3.58 5.57 13.45
CA PRO A 89 -3.29 6.87 14.08
C PRO A 89 -2.46 6.73 15.36
N GLU A 90 -2.61 5.59 16.04
CA GLU A 90 -1.88 5.22 17.25
C GLU A 90 -1.44 3.76 17.14
N VAL A 91 -0.30 3.42 17.76
CA VAL A 91 0.20 2.05 17.80
C VAL A 91 -0.87 1.14 18.39
N GLY A 92 -1.23 0.09 17.65
CA GLY A 92 -2.20 -0.90 18.10
C GLY A 92 -3.65 -0.63 17.69
N ALA A 93 -4.01 0.57 17.21
CA ALA A 93 -5.41 0.89 16.88
C ALA A 93 -5.99 0.09 15.69
N HIS A 94 -5.14 -0.59 14.91
CA HIS A 94 -5.55 -1.55 13.87
C HIS A 94 -5.26 -3.02 14.22
N ILE A 95 -4.81 -3.32 15.44
CA ILE A 95 -4.60 -4.72 15.87
C ILE A 95 -5.95 -5.32 16.22
N LEU A 96 -6.27 -6.45 15.58
CA LEU A 96 -7.42 -7.30 15.92
C LEU A 96 -6.91 -8.72 16.15
N SER A 97 -7.23 -9.31 17.29
CA SER A 97 -6.82 -10.67 17.65
C SER A 97 -7.76 -11.27 18.69
N GLY A 98 -7.88 -12.60 18.71
CA GLY A 98 -8.45 -13.33 19.84
C GLY A 98 -7.53 -13.41 21.06
N ALA A 99 -6.24 -13.05 20.88
CA ALA A 99 -5.23 -12.87 21.93
C ALA A 99 -5.04 -14.06 22.91
N VAL A 100 -5.12 -15.30 22.42
CA VAL A 100 -4.62 -16.47 23.16
C VAL A 100 -3.12 -16.60 22.89
N ILE A 101 -2.31 -16.32 23.90
CA ILE A 101 -0.86 -16.22 23.79
C ILE A 101 -0.23 -17.36 24.58
N GLU A 102 0.77 -18.01 23.99
CA GLU A 102 1.64 -18.98 24.67
C GLU A 102 2.49 -18.26 25.71
N THR A 103 2.37 -18.67 26.97
CA THR A 103 3.08 -18.11 28.12
C THR A 103 4.20 -19.01 28.58
#